data_AF-A0A1V0RCM3-F1
#
_entry.id   AF-A0A1V0RCM3-F1
#
_cell.length_a   1.000
_cell.length_b   1.000
_cell.length_c   1.000
_cell.angle_alpha   90.00
_cell.angle_beta   90.00
_cell.angle_gamma   90.00
#
_symmetry.space_group_name_H-M   'P 1'
#
loop_
_entity.id
_entity.type
_entity.pdbx_description
1 polymer ?
#
loop_
_entity_poly.entity_id
_entity_poly.type
_entity_poly.pdbx_seq_one_letter_code
_entity_poly.pdbx_strand_id
1 'polypeptide(L)'
;MSSHTTLSPPVVRDHPTRRPREVDNRAAYVSFGLAYVLGHGAAAASHGSAPVLDLPGWLPMALLGLGLVTGVVLATLAALRAQHGAGAPEILSGKLLGAAWIIGFTALFLAVTGLTSVLDHPELQSVLWPAGSGLVVGLLYLAEGAVRRNVLHYSLGVWLAITSTAALALAAPGFYWVLALGGGGAYALAAALEHRRLHAR
;
A
#
# COMPACT_ATOMS: atom_id res chain seq x y z
N MET A 1 -48.02 12.55 -55.51
CA MET A 1 -46.65 12.84 -55.06
C MET A 1 -46.68 13.03 -53.56
N SER A 2 -46.32 12.00 -52.79
CA SER A 2 -46.33 12.04 -51.32
C SER A 2 -44.93 12.38 -50.83
N SER A 3 -44.76 13.58 -50.28
CA SER A 3 -43.49 14.05 -49.73
C SER A 3 -43.25 13.41 -48.36
N HIS A 4 -42.34 12.44 -48.28
CA HIS A 4 -41.86 11.92 -47.00
C HIS A 4 -40.88 12.92 -46.39
N THR A 5 -41.29 13.54 -45.28
CA THR A 5 -40.41 14.37 -44.44
C THR A 5 -39.52 13.45 -43.62
N THR A 6 -38.24 13.37 -43.96
CA THR A 6 -37.24 12.63 -43.20
C THR A 6 -36.86 13.43 -41.96
N LEU A 7 -37.37 13.04 -40.79
CA LEU A 7 -36.91 13.56 -39.51
C LEU A 7 -35.50 13.00 -39.23
N SER A 8 -34.49 13.88 -39.18
CA SER A 8 -33.16 13.50 -38.74
C SER A 8 -33.20 12.99 -37.29
N PRO A 9 -32.48 11.90 -36.96
CA PRO A 9 -32.45 11.39 -35.60
C PRO A 9 -31.82 12.44 -34.65
N PRO A 10 -32.30 12.52 -33.41
CA PRO A 10 -31.74 13.44 -32.42
C PRO A 10 -30.26 13.08 -32.20
N VAL A 11 -29.39 14.07 -32.41
CA VAL A 11 -27.98 13.99 -32.03
C VAL A 11 -27.93 13.82 -30.51
N VAL A 12 -27.67 12.60 -30.05
CA VAL A 12 -27.34 12.33 -28.65
C VAL A 12 -26.04 13.08 -28.38
N ARG A 13 -26.14 14.21 -27.66
CA ARG A 13 -24.97 14.91 -27.16
C ARG A 13 -24.36 14.03 -26.09
N ASP A 14 -23.24 13.38 -26.41
CA ASP A 14 -22.37 12.76 -25.42
C ASP A 14 -22.08 13.81 -24.35
N HIS A 15 -22.66 13.63 -23.17
CA HIS A 15 -22.26 14.41 -22.02
C HIS A 15 -20.80 14.06 -21.77
N PRO A 16 -19.89 15.04 -21.65
CA PRO A 16 -18.49 14.75 -21.38
C PRO A 16 -18.43 13.88 -20.14
N THR A 17 -18.05 12.61 -20.34
CA THR A 17 -17.85 11.64 -19.27
C THR A 17 -16.81 12.26 -18.34
N ARG A 18 -17.27 12.72 -17.17
CA ARG A 18 -16.40 13.37 -16.20
C ARG A 18 -15.35 12.34 -15.82
N ARG A 19 -14.10 12.52 -16.28
CA ARG A 19 -13.03 11.58 -16.00
C ARG A 19 -12.96 11.37 -14.47
N PRO A 20 -12.99 10.12 -13.98
CA PRO A 20 -12.84 9.85 -12.57
C PRO A 20 -11.62 10.57 -12.01
N ARG A 21 -11.76 11.19 -10.83
CA ARG A 21 -10.63 11.86 -10.18
C ARG A 21 -9.61 10.80 -9.78
N GLU A 22 -8.38 10.92 -10.27
CA GLU A 22 -7.31 10.01 -9.90
C GLU A 22 -7.01 10.09 -8.40
N VAL A 23 -6.61 8.97 -7.79
CA VAL A 23 -6.21 8.91 -6.39
C VAL A 23 -4.84 9.56 -6.24
N ASP A 24 -4.74 10.61 -5.42
CA ASP A 24 -3.45 11.22 -5.03
C ASP A 24 -2.88 10.48 -3.82
N ASN A 25 -1.86 9.65 -4.06
CA ASN A 25 -1.26 8.80 -3.03
C ASN A 25 -0.02 9.42 -2.35
N ARG A 26 0.39 10.64 -2.69
CA ARG A 26 1.67 11.21 -2.21
C ARG A 26 1.78 11.24 -0.69
N ALA A 27 0.73 11.73 -0.02
CA ALA A 27 0.70 11.84 1.44
C ALA A 27 0.77 10.46 2.11
N ALA A 28 0.08 9.46 1.53
CA ALA A 28 0.14 8.08 2.00
C ALA A 28 1.56 7.50 1.82
N TYR A 29 2.16 7.65 0.64
CA TYR A 29 3.51 7.14 0.37
C TYR A 29 4.56 7.77 1.29
N VAL A 30 4.48 9.08 1.54
CA VAL A 30 5.39 9.74 2.50
C VAL A 30 5.20 9.17 3.90
N SER A 31 3.95 9.01 4.36
CA SER A 31 3.66 8.45 5.69
C SER A 31 4.18 7.02 5.84
N PHE A 32 3.91 6.15 4.85
CA PHE A 32 4.41 4.78 4.85
C PHE A 32 5.93 4.71 4.76
N GLY A 33 6.56 5.56 3.94
CA GLY A 33 8.01 5.67 3.84
C GLY A 33 8.65 6.05 5.17
N LEU A 34 8.11 7.07 5.85
CA LEU A 34 8.56 7.46 7.19
C LEU A 34 8.35 6.34 8.21
N ALA A 35 7.21 5.65 8.18
CA ALA A 35 6.94 4.51 9.07
C ALA A 35 7.99 3.40 8.89
N TYR A 36 8.32 3.05 7.65
CA TYR A 36 9.29 2.01 7.33
C TYR A 36 10.71 2.42 7.76
N VAL A 37 11.14 3.63 7.41
CA VAL A 37 12.48 4.12 7.77
C VAL A 37 12.62 4.25 9.28
N LEU A 38 11.67 4.87 9.96
CA LEU A 38 11.76 5.11 11.40
C LEU A 38 11.53 3.83 12.20
N GLY A 39 10.49 3.07 11.88
CA GLY A 39 10.15 1.83 12.58
C GLY A 39 11.17 0.73 12.38
N HIS A 40 11.41 0.33 11.14
CA HIS A 40 12.38 -0.74 10.85
C HIS A 40 13.83 -0.27 10.97
N GLY A 41 14.14 1.00 10.70
CA GLY A 41 15.48 1.53 10.91
C GLY A 41 15.84 1.59 12.40
N ALA A 42 14.90 1.99 13.27
CA ALA A 42 15.11 1.90 14.72
C ALA A 42 15.30 0.45 15.17
N ALA A 43 14.48 -0.49 14.66
CA ALA A 43 14.66 -1.91 14.96
C ALA A 43 16.02 -2.45 14.48
N ALA A 44 16.47 -2.05 13.28
CA ALA A 44 17.77 -2.43 12.73
C ALA A 44 18.94 -1.87 13.54
N ALA A 45 18.82 -0.64 14.05
CA ALA A 45 19.85 0.01 14.85
C ALA A 45 19.94 -0.53 16.28
N SER A 46 18.83 -1.07 16.82
CA SER A 46 18.74 -1.55 18.20
C SER A 46 18.86 -3.07 18.35
N HIS A 47 18.82 -3.85 17.26
CA HIS A 47 18.93 -5.31 17.30
C HIS A 47 20.25 -5.81 16.71
N GLY A 48 20.75 -6.95 17.22
CA GLY A 48 21.97 -7.61 16.76
C GLY A 48 22.99 -7.81 17.87
N SER A 49 24.11 -8.46 17.55
CA SER A 49 25.20 -8.73 18.50
C SER A 49 26.02 -7.51 18.91
N ALA A 50 25.92 -6.42 18.13
CA ALA A 50 26.55 -5.13 18.41
C ALA A 50 25.57 -3.99 18.03
N PRO A 51 24.56 -3.70 18.89
CA PRO A 51 23.58 -2.66 18.61
C PRO A 51 24.26 -1.28 18.52
N VAL A 52 23.84 -0.48 17.55
CA VAL A 52 24.38 0.88 17.33
C VAL A 52 23.75 1.87 18.31
N LEU A 53 22.49 1.63 18.68
CA LEU A 53 21.70 2.47 19.59
C LEU A 53 20.97 1.60 20.60
N ASP A 54 21.06 1.96 21.88
CA ASP A 54 20.25 1.35 22.93
C ASP A 54 18.90 2.07 23.02
N LEU A 55 17.86 1.45 22.46
CA LEU A 55 16.51 2.02 22.36
C LEU A 55 15.53 1.22 23.20
N PRO A 56 14.52 1.87 23.81
CA PRO A 56 13.43 1.15 24.46
C PRO A 56 12.73 0.22 23.48
N GLY A 57 12.50 -1.05 23.87
CA GLY A 57 11.93 -2.07 22.97
C GLY A 57 10.56 -1.73 22.37
N TRP A 58 9.81 -0.81 22.99
CA TRP A 58 8.51 -0.34 22.48
C TRP A 58 8.63 0.70 21.36
N LEU A 59 9.75 1.42 21.26
CA LEU A 59 9.90 2.60 20.42
C LEU A 59 9.84 2.28 18.91
N PRO A 60 10.54 1.25 18.38
CA PRO A 60 10.43 0.88 16.97
C PRO A 60 9.00 0.53 16.56
N MET A 61 8.28 -0.20 17.41
CA MET A 61 6.89 -0.60 17.17
C MET A 61 5.95 0.61 17.17
N ALA A 62 6.14 1.55 18.11
CA ALA A 62 5.32 2.75 18.18
C ALA A 62 5.50 3.66 16.95
N LEU A 63 6.74 3.86 16.49
CA LEU A 63 7.06 4.64 15.29
C LEU A 63 6.43 4.02 14.03
N LEU A 64 6.56 2.70 13.89
CA LEU A 64 5.95 1.96 12.80
C LEU A 64 4.43 2.08 12.84
N GLY A 65 3.81 1.75 13.99
CA GLY A 65 2.37 1.76 14.17
C GLY A 65 1.74 3.12 13.88
N LEU A 66 2.32 4.20 14.40
CA LEU A 66 1.80 5.55 14.21
C LEU A 66 1.86 5.99 12.73
N GLY A 67 2.98 5.73 12.06
CA GLY A 67 3.14 6.06 10.65
C GLY A 67 2.23 5.23 9.73
N LEU A 68 2.02 3.96 10.05
CA LEU A 68 1.06 3.09 9.34
C LEU A 68 -0.37 3.58 9.50
N VAL A 69 -0.82 3.87 10.74
CA VAL A 69 -2.18 4.38 11.01
C VAL A 69 -2.42 5.68 10.25
N THR A 70 -1.45 6.60 10.29
CA THR A 70 -1.55 7.87 9.57
C THR A 70 -1.60 7.66 8.06
N GLY A 71 -0.77 6.77 7.52
CA GLY A 71 -0.74 6.43 6.09
C GLY A 71 -2.04 5.83 5.60
N VAL A 72 -2.63 4.90 6.37
CA VAL A 72 -3.94 4.29 6.08
C VAL A 72 -5.02 5.36 6.04
N VAL A 73 -5.10 6.23 7.05
CA VAL A 73 -6.09 7.32 7.09
C VAL A 73 -5.96 8.22 5.86
N LEU A 74 -4.74 8.62 5.51
CA LEU A 74 -4.49 9.47 4.33
C LEU A 74 -4.87 8.77 3.02
N ALA A 75 -4.55 7.48 2.87
CA ALA A 75 -4.91 6.68 1.71
C ALA A 75 -6.44 6.52 1.58
N THR A 76 -7.13 6.22 2.68
CA THR A 76 -8.59 6.11 2.72
C THR A 76 -9.24 7.43 2.33
N LEU A 77 -8.78 8.55 2.89
CA LEU A 77 -9.30 9.87 2.53
C LEU A 77 -9.08 10.20 1.06
N ALA A 78 -7.90 9.88 0.49
CA ALA A 78 -7.62 10.07 -0.93
C ALA A 78 -8.55 9.22 -1.81
N ALA A 79 -8.76 7.96 -1.44
CA ALA A 79 -9.67 7.05 -2.15
C ALA A 79 -11.13 7.54 -2.10
N LEU A 80 -11.62 7.99 -0.94
CA LEU A 80 -12.97 8.53 -0.79
C LEU A 80 -13.18 9.81 -1.62
N ARG A 81 -12.19 10.70 -1.69
CA ARG A 81 -12.23 11.88 -2.56
C ARG A 81 -12.28 11.50 -4.04
N ALA A 82 -11.53 10.47 -4.44
CA ALA A 82 -11.51 9.98 -5.81
C ALA A 82 -12.84 9.31 -6.23
N GLN A 83 -13.60 8.76 -5.28
CA GLN A 83 -14.92 8.16 -5.54
C GLN A 83 -16.03 9.19 -5.82
N HIS A 84 -15.81 10.47 -5.53
CA HIS A 84 -16.80 11.52 -5.81
C HIS A 84 -17.01 11.67 -7.32
N GLY A 85 -18.20 11.27 -7.80
CA GLY A 85 -18.55 11.28 -9.22
C GLY A 85 -18.05 10.08 -10.01
N ALA A 86 -17.60 9.01 -9.34
CA ALA A 86 -17.24 7.75 -9.98
C ALA A 86 -18.49 6.92 -10.36
N GLY A 87 -18.36 6.08 -11.39
CA GLY A 87 -19.41 5.16 -11.80
C GLY A 87 -19.59 3.99 -10.83
N ALA A 88 -20.70 3.26 -10.99
CA ALA A 88 -21.00 2.10 -10.16
C ALA A 88 -19.92 0.99 -10.20
N PRO A 89 -19.32 0.65 -11.37
CA PRO A 89 -18.23 -0.33 -11.45
C PRO A 89 -16.98 0.10 -10.66
N GLU A 90 -16.62 1.38 -10.70
CA GLU A 90 -15.49 1.93 -9.96
C GLU A 90 -15.73 1.91 -8.45
N ILE A 91 -16.95 2.22 -8.01
CA ILE A 91 -17.35 2.15 -6.60
C ILE A 91 -17.28 0.71 -6.10
N LEU A 92 -17.80 -0.26 -6.87
CA LEU A 92 -17.72 -1.67 -6.52
C LEU A 92 -16.27 -2.14 -6.40
N SER A 93 -15.42 -1.78 -7.38
CA SER A 93 -13.99 -2.10 -7.36
C SER A 93 -13.32 -1.54 -6.10
N GLY A 94 -13.64 -0.30 -5.71
CA GLY A 94 -13.15 0.30 -4.47
C GLY A 94 -13.60 -0.45 -3.21
N LYS A 95 -14.85 -0.91 -3.16
CA LYS A 95 -15.38 -1.71 -2.03
C LYS A 95 -14.69 -3.08 -1.93
N LEU A 96 -14.51 -3.76 -3.06
CA LEU A 96 -13.84 -5.06 -3.11
C LEU A 96 -12.36 -4.95 -2.70
N LEU A 97 -11.66 -3.91 -3.16
CA LEU A 97 -10.30 -3.62 -2.72
C LEU A 97 -10.26 -3.34 -1.21
N GLY A 98 -11.17 -2.53 -0.67
CA GLY A 98 -11.28 -2.31 0.77
C GLY A 98 -11.56 -3.59 1.57
N ALA A 99 -12.41 -4.48 1.06
CA ALA A 99 -12.65 -5.79 1.66
C ALA A 99 -11.39 -6.68 1.61
N ALA A 100 -10.63 -6.63 0.51
CA ALA A 100 -9.39 -7.38 0.36
C ALA A 100 -8.34 -6.97 1.40
N TRP A 101 -8.28 -5.69 1.80
CA TRP A 101 -7.43 -5.23 2.92
C TRP A 101 -7.80 -5.95 4.22
N ILE A 102 -9.08 -5.90 4.61
CA ILE A 102 -9.56 -6.52 5.86
C ILE A 102 -9.30 -8.02 5.85
N ILE A 103 -9.66 -8.70 4.75
CA ILE A 103 -9.51 -10.15 4.60
C ILE A 103 -8.02 -10.53 4.62
N GLY A 104 -7.17 -9.82 3.89
CA GLY A 104 -5.74 -10.10 3.80
C GLY A 104 -5.03 -10.01 5.15
N PHE A 105 -5.30 -8.95 5.93
CA PHE A 105 -4.72 -8.81 7.27
C PHE A 105 -5.33 -9.77 8.28
N THR A 106 -6.62 -10.11 8.16
CA THR A 106 -7.23 -11.16 8.98
C THR A 106 -6.59 -12.52 8.71
N ALA A 107 -6.40 -12.87 7.44
CA ALA A 107 -5.72 -14.11 7.06
C ALA A 107 -4.28 -14.14 7.56
N LEU A 108 -3.54 -13.02 7.46
CA LEU A 108 -2.20 -12.90 8.02
C LEU A 108 -2.18 -13.10 9.53
N PHE A 109 -3.08 -12.43 10.27
CA PHE A 109 -3.19 -12.59 11.73
C PHE A 109 -3.40 -14.05 12.12
N LEU A 110 -4.33 -14.74 11.46
CA LEU A 110 -4.61 -16.15 11.71
C LEU A 110 -3.41 -17.03 11.35
N ALA A 111 -2.75 -16.77 10.23
CA ALA A 111 -1.59 -17.53 9.79
C ALA A 111 -0.40 -17.38 10.76
N VAL A 112 -0.06 -16.16 11.16
CA VAL A 112 1.06 -15.90 12.10
C VAL A 112 0.74 -16.50 13.47
N THR A 113 -0.45 -16.25 14.00
CA THR A 113 -0.86 -16.78 15.31
C THR A 113 -0.89 -18.31 15.31
N GLY A 114 -1.55 -18.91 14.31
CA GLY A 114 -1.65 -20.35 14.17
C GLY A 114 -0.29 -21.01 13.99
N LEU A 115 0.53 -20.52 13.07
CA LEU A 115 1.86 -21.08 12.80
C LEU A 115 2.76 -21.02 14.03
N THR A 116 2.83 -19.87 14.71
CA THR A 116 3.67 -19.73 15.90
C THR A 116 3.18 -20.54 17.09
N SER A 117 1.86 -20.75 17.22
CA SER A 117 1.30 -21.65 18.22
C SER A 117 1.58 -23.13 17.95
N VAL A 118 1.56 -23.57 16.68
CA VAL A 118 1.82 -24.97 16.31
C VAL A 118 3.29 -25.32 16.47
N LEU A 119 4.17 -24.36 16.24
CA LEU A 119 5.61 -24.54 16.34
C LEU A 119 6.17 -24.29 17.74
N ASP A 120 5.39 -23.76 18.69
CA ASP A 120 5.86 -23.30 20.00
C ASP A 120 7.05 -22.31 19.93
N HIS A 121 7.05 -21.47 18.89
CA HIS A 121 8.08 -20.47 18.60
C HIS A 121 7.47 -19.06 18.49
N PRO A 122 7.03 -18.44 19.60
CA PRO A 122 6.39 -17.13 19.61
C PRO A 122 7.32 -16.00 19.12
N GLU A 123 8.63 -16.16 19.22
CA GLU A 123 9.62 -15.20 18.75
C GLU A 123 9.58 -14.98 17.23
N LEU A 124 9.09 -15.95 16.46
CA LEU A 124 8.92 -15.82 15.00
C LEU A 124 7.97 -14.69 14.63
N GLN A 125 7.08 -14.29 15.53
CA GLN A 125 6.18 -13.15 15.32
C GLN A 125 6.95 -11.85 15.02
N SER A 126 8.15 -11.66 15.59
CA SER A 126 9.00 -10.49 15.33
C SER A 126 9.44 -10.33 13.87
N VAL A 127 9.47 -11.44 13.13
CA VAL A 127 9.88 -11.49 11.72
C VAL A 127 8.68 -11.67 10.79
N LEU A 128 7.75 -12.56 11.17
CA LEU A 128 6.57 -12.88 10.37
C LEU A 128 5.60 -11.71 10.25
N TRP A 129 5.42 -10.91 11.31
CA TRP A 129 4.53 -9.75 11.25
C TRP A 129 5.03 -8.68 10.27
N PRO A 130 6.28 -8.18 10.35
CA PRO A 130 6.79 -7.21 9.39
C PRO A 130 6.81 -7.75 7.94
N ALA A 131 7.35 -8.94 7.72
CA ALA A 131 7.47 -9.52 6.38
C ALA A 131 6.10 -9.82 5.76
N GLY A 132 5.23 -10.45 6.54
CA GLY A 132 3.87 -10.79 6.11
C GLY A 132 3.02 -9.56 5.86
N SER A 133 3.13 -8.52 6.68
CA SER A 133 2.42 -7.26 6.45
C SER A 133 2.90 -6.59 5.17
N GLY A 134 4.21 -6.54 4.94
CA GLY A 134 4.79 -6.01 3.71
C GLY A 134 4.38 -6.80 2.46
N LEU A 135 4.29 -8.13 2.57
CA LEU A 135 3.75 -9.00 1.52
C LEU A 135 2.29 -8.67 1.21
N VAL A 136 1.43 -8.65 2.22
CA VAL A 136 -0.01 -8.38 2.05
C VAL A 136 -0.23 -6.98 1.45
N VAL A 137 0.44 -5.95 1.97
CA VAL A 137 0.38 -4.59 1.42
C VAL A 137 0.87 -4.57 -0.03
N GLY A 138 1.98 -5.25 -0.33
CA GLY A 138 2.52 -5.34 -1.68
C GLY A 138 1.52 -5.95 -2.68
N LEU A 139 0.88 -7.07 -2.31
CA LEU A 139 -0.15 -7.71 -3.13
C LEU A 139 -1.40 -6.83 -3.30
N LEU A 140 -1.80 -6.11 -2.25
CA LEU A 140 -2.92 -5.17 -2.32
C LEU A 140 -2.59 -4.00 -3.25
N TYR A 141 -1.41 -3.40 -3.13
CA TYR A 141 -0.95 -2.31 -4.01
C TYR A 141 -0.83 -2.75 -5.47
N LEU A 142 -0.34 -3.97 -5.71
CA LEU A 142 -0.32 -4.61 -7.03
C LEU A 142 -1.75 -4.68 -7.60
N ALA A 143 -2.70 -5.23 -6.85
CA ALA A 143 -4.09 -5.35 -7.28
C ALA A 143 -4.74 -3.97 -7.51
N GLU A 144 -4.56 -3.03 -6.59
CA GLU A 144 -5.06 -1.65 -6.71
C GLU A 144 -4.50 -0.94 -7.94
N GLY A 145 -3.18 -1.07 -8.17
CA GLY A 145 -2.50 -0.53 -9.33
C GLY A 145 -3.02 -1.12 -10.64
N ALA A 146 -3.28 -2.42 -10.69
CA ALA A 146 -3.84 -3.09 -11.86
C ALA A 146 -5.26 -2.59 -12.18
N VAL A 147 -6.15 -2.56 -11.17
CA VAL A 147 -7.54 -2.12 -11.31
C VAL A 147 -7.62 -0.65 -11.74
N ARG A 148 -6.79 0.21 -11.15
CA ARG A 148 -6.79 1.66 -11.43
C ARG A 148 -5.89 2.06 -12.60
N ARG A 149 -5.24 1.09 -13.26
CA ARG A 149 -4.22 1.32 -14.31
C ARG A 149 -3.11 2.29 -13.87
N ASN A 150 -2.74 2.25 -12.58
CA ASN A 150 -1.66 3.03 -12.01
C ASN A 150 -0.39 2.17 -11.93
N VAL A 151 0.45 2.29 -12.97
CA VAL A 151 1.70 1.50 -13.09
C VAL A 151 2.65 1.77 -11.94
N LEU A 152 2.74 3.02 -11.45
CA LEU A 152 3.62 3.35 -10.32
C LEU A 152 3.21 2.59 -9.06
N HIS A 153 1.91 2.61 -8.74
CA HIS A 153 1.38 1.91 -7.57
C HIS A 153 1.48 0.39 -7.73
N TYR A 154 1.24 -0.12 -8.93
CA TYR A 154 1.42 -1.53 -9.27
C TYR A 154 2.88 -1.98 -9.02
N SER A 155 3.85 -1.27 -9.59
CA SER A 155 5.28 -1.59 -9.46
C SER A 155 5.77 -1.46 -8.03
N LEU A 156 5.28 -0.47 -7.27
CA LEU A 156 5.55 -0.35 -5.84
C LEU A 156 5.03 -1.59 -5.09
N GLY A 157 3.82 -2.06 -5.42
CA GLY A 157 3.26 -3.28 -4.83
C GLY A 157 4.09 -4.53 -5.12
N VAL A 158 4.51 -4.73 -6.38
CA VAL A 158 5.43 -5.82 -6.77
C VAL A 158 6.70 -5.77 -5.92
N TRP A 159 7.32 -4.59 -5.85
CA TRP A 159 8.56 -4.40 -5.11
C TRP A 159 8.39 -4.76 -3.65
N LEU A 160 7.38 -4.19 -2.97
CA LEU A 160 7.13 -4.45 -1.56
C LEU A 160 6.87 -5.93 -1.27
N ALA A 161 6.10 -6.61 -2.13
CA ALA A 161 5.83 -8.04 -1.97
C ALA A 161 7.11 -8.88 -2.05
N ILE A 162 7.95 -8.61 -3.05
CA ILE A 162 9.20 -9.34 -3.27
C ILE A 162 10.22 -8.99 -2.18
N THR A 163 10.44 -7.72 -1.87
CA THR A 163 11.46 -7.33 -0.88
C THR A 163 11.11 -7.78 0.53
N SER A 164 9.83 -7.70 0.91
CA SER A 164 9.41 -8.10 2.26
C SER A 164 9.55 -9.60 2.48
N THR A 165 9.31 -10.40 1.45
CA THR A 165 9.50 -11.86 1.49
C THR A 165 10.96 -12.26 1.35
N ALA A 166 11.71 -11.63 0.44
CA ALA A 166 13.14 -11.88 0.28
C ALA A 166 13.94 -11.52 1.55
N ALA A 167 13.49 -10.52 2.31
CA ALA A 167 14.12 -10.16 3.58
C ALA A 167 14.16 -11.33 4.58
N LEU A 168 13.20 -12.28 4.52
CA LEU A 168 13.16 -13.47 5.39
C LEU A 168 14.40 -14.37 5.24
N ALA A 169 15.14 -14.25 4.14
CA ALA A 169 16.40 -14.96 3.95
C ALA A 169 17.56 -14.39 4.78
N LEU A 170 17.35 -13.27 5.49
CA LEU A 170 18.36 -12.57 6.28
C LEU A 170 18.05 -12.66 7.77
N ALA A 171 19.10 -12.84 8.57
CA ALA A 171 19.02 -12.67 10.02
C ALA A 171 18.96 -11.18 10.39
N ALA A 172 18.55 -10.88 11.63
CA ALA A 172 18.71 -9.54 12.19
C ALA A 172 20.21 -9.17 12.30
N PRO A 173 20.60 -7.91 12.02
CA PRO A 173 19.75 -6.76 11.67
C PRO A 173 19.44 -6.63 10.17
N GLY A 174 20.03 -7.48 9.31
CA GLY A 174 19.89 -7.41 7.85
C GLY A 174 18.42 -7.44 7.38
N PHE A 175 17.59 -8.26 8.01
CA PHE A 175 16.13 -8.27 7.81
C PHE A 175 15.51 -6.87 7.90
N TYR A 176 15.76 -6.16 9.02
CA TYR A 176 15.17 -4.86 9.28
C TYR A 176 15.76 -3.76 8.38
N TRP A 177 17.05 -3.86 8.02
CA TRP A 177 17.66 -2.94 7.06
C TRP A 177 17.05 -3.04 5.67
N VAL A 178 16.76 -4.25 5.19
CA VAL A 178 16.09 -4.44 3.89
C VAL A 178 14.70 -3.82 3.92
N LEU A 179 13.95 -3.98 5.01
CA LEU A 179 12.64 -3.33 5.12
C LEU A 179 12.78 -1.80 5.18
N ALA A 180 13.66 -1.27 6.02
CA ALA A 180 13.86 0.17 6.18
C ALA A 180 14.29 0.85 4.87
N LEU A 181 15.31 0.30 4.21
CA LEU A 181 15.90 0.89 3.01
C LEU A 181 15.15 0.49 1.74
N GLY A 182 14.88 -0.81 1.57
CA GLY A 182 14.18 -1.33 0.40
C GLY A 182 12.73 -0.91 0.37
N GLY A 183 11.99 -1.06 1.47
CA GLY A 183 10.60 -0.62 1.57
C GLY A 183 10.48 0.90 1.69
N GLY A 184 11.15 1.51 2.67
CA GLY A 184 11.10 2.96 2.90
C GLY A 184 11.62 3.78 1.72
N GLY A 185 12.72 3.34 1.10
CA GLY A 185 13.27 3.98 -0.10
C GLY A 185 12.34 3.87 -1.31
N ALA A 186 11.66 2.74 -1.50
CA ALA A 186 10.68 2.59 -2.57
C ALA A 186 9.47 3.51 -2.38
N TYR A 187 8.98 3.67 -1.15
CA TYR A 187 7.94 4.64 -0.83
C TYR A 187 8.37 6.09 -1.10
N ALA A 188 9.60 6.46 -0.71
CA ALA A 188 10.15 7.79 -0.97
C ALA A 188 10.27 8.06 -2.48
N LEU A 189 10.78 7.09 -3.25
CA LEU A 189 10.85 7.16 -4.70
C LEU A 189 9.45 7.29 -5.32
N ALA A 190 8.49 6.47 -4.87
CA ALA A 190 7.11 6.54 -5.34
C ALA A 190 6.46 7.90 -5.05
N ALA A 191 6.70 8.50 -3.88
CA ALA A 191 6.20 9.84 -3.57
C ALA A 191 6.76 10.91 -4.53
N ALA A 192 8.07 10.84 -4.83
CA ALA A 192 8.72 11.76 -5.76
C ALA A 192 8.21 11.58 -7.21
N LEU A 193 8.02 10.33 -7.65
CA LEU A 193 7.52 10.02 -8.98
C LEU A 193 6.03 10.36 -9.14
N GLU A 194 5.21 10.14 -8.10
CA GLU A 194 3.79 10.49 -8.11
C GLU A 194 3.60 12.01 -8.22
N HIS A 195 4.47 12.80 -7.59
CA HIS A 195 4.49 14.25 -7.78
C HIS A 195 4.69 14.61 -9.26
N ARG A 196 5.67 14.01 -9.95
CA ARG A 196 5.90 14.25 -11.38
C ARG A 196 4.71 13.83 -12.24
N ARG A 197 4.10 12.67 -11.95
CA ARG A 197 2.94 12.14 -12.68
C ARG A 197 1.74 13.09 -12.63
N LEU A 198 1.51 13.75 -11.50
CA LEU A 198 0.40 14.69 -11.34
C LEU A 198 0.67 16.07 -11.97
N HIS A 199 1.94 16.47 -12.13
CA HIS A 199 2.34 17.76 -12.74
C HIS A 199 2.65 17.70 -14.23
N ALA A 200 2.85 16.51 -14.81
CA ALA A 200 3.10 16.32 -16.25
C ALA A 200 1.81 16.31 -17.10
N ARG A 201 0.69 16.80 -16.55
CA ARG A 201 -0.60 16.95 -17.22
C ARG A 201 -1.12 18.37 -17.02
#